data_AF-A0A0Q3VHN4-F1
#
_entry.id   AF-A0A0Q3VHN4-F1
#
_cell.length_a   1.000
_cell.length_b   1.000
_cell.length_c   1.000
_cell.angle_alpha   90.00
_cell.angle_beta   90.00
_cell.angle_gamma   90.00
#
_symmetry.space_group_name_H-M   'P 1'
#
loop_
_entity.id
_entity.type
_entity.pdbx_description
1 polymer ?
#
loop_
_entity_poly.entity_id
_entity_poly.type
_entity_poly.pdbx_seq_one_letter_code
_entity_poly.pdbx_strand_id
1 'polypeptide(L)' 'MKSNNNLYKPVVPKWVAEILDEQKKQNVFAAHGRMKEWDEWKRKYSRKLKYARINGWIVEKG' A
#
# COMPACT_ATOMS: atom_id res chain seq x y z
N MET A 1 -11.86 15.30 24.43
CA MET A 1 -12.43 14.40 23.38
C MET A 1 -11.29 13.55 22.83
N LYS A 2 -11.28 12.24 23.11
CA LYS A 2 -10.32 11.32 22.47
C LYS A 2 -10.79 11.12 21.04
N SER A 3 -10.14 11.78 20.08
CA SER A 3 -10.40 11.58 18.67
C SER A 3 -10.03 10.13 18.33
N ASN A 4 -11.01 9.23 18.35
CA ASN A 4 -10.89 7.91 17.75
C ASN A 4 -10.81 8.10 16.24
N ASN A 5 -9.69 8.66 15.75
CA ASN A 5 -9.38 8.70 14.33
C ASN A 5 -9.02 7.29 13.92
N ASN A 6 -10.05 6.45 13.78
CA ASN A 6 -9.97 5.11 13.26
C ASN A 6 -9.78 5.24 11.74
N LEU A 7 -8.64 5.80 11.34
CA LEU A 7 -8.26 6.00 9.96
C LEU A 7 -8.23 4.63 9.29
N TYR A 8 -9.02 4.47 8.23
CA TYR A 8 -9.08 3.22 7.48
C TYR A 8 -7.68 2.85 6.99
N LYS A 9 -7.15 1.74 7.52
CA LYS A 9 -5.89 1.11 7.09
C LYS A 9 -6.23 -0.14 6.29
N PRO A 10 -6.08 -0.13 4.97
CA PRO A 10 -6.37 -1.29 4.16
C PRO A 10 -5.39 -2.42 4.45
N VAL A 11 -5.89 -3.65 4.39
CA VAL A 11 -5.06 -4.86 4.33
C VAL A 11 -4.53 -5.01 2.92
N VAL A 12 -3.21 -5.15 2.79
CA VAL A 12 -2.49 -5.32 1.53
C VAL A 12 -1.59 -6.57 1.59
N PRO A 13 -1.36 -7.25 0.46
CA PRO A 13 -0.40 -8.34 0.39
C PRO A 13 1.01 -7.90 0.76
N LYS A 14 1.85 -8.83 1.22
CA LYS A 14 3.25 -8.57 1.60
C LYS A 14 4.06 -7.88 0.49
N TRP A 15 3.95 -8.37 -0.75
CA TRP A 15 4.67 -7.78 -1.88
C TRP A 15 4.22 -6.34 -2.18
N VAL A 16 2.97 -5.98 -1.91
CA VAL A 16 2.48 -4.59 -2.04
C VAL A 16 3.04 -3.71 -0.93
N ALA A 17 3.08 -4.23 0.30
CA ALA A 17 3.66 -3.52 1.43
C ALA A 17 5.14 -3.19 1.19
N GLU A 18 5.91 -4.13 0.65
CA GLU A 18 7.32 -3.94 0.28
C GLU A 18 7.48 -2.80 -0.73
N ILE A 19 6.68 -2.80 -1.81
CA ILE A 19 6.68 -1.71 -2.81
C ILE A 19 6.33 -0.37 -2.16
N LEU A 20 5.33 -0.32 -1.27
CA LEU A 20 4.91 0.91 -0.60
C LEU A 20 5.98 1.44 0.36
N ASP A 21 6.68 0.57 1.07
CA ASP A 21 7.81 0.96 1.93
C ASP A 21 8.99 1.48 1.12
N GLU A 22 9.29 0.88 -0.03
CA GLU A 22 10.30 1.39 -0.95
C GLU A 22 9.90 2.74 -1.57
N GLN A 23 8.62 2.94 -1.92
CA GLN A 23 8.12 4.24 -2.37
C GLN A 23 8.26 5.32 -1.29
N LYS A 24 8.04 4.99 -0.01
CA LYS A 24 8.27 5.93 1.10
C LYS A 24 9.74 6.35 1.20
N LYS A 25 10.67 5.46 0.86
CA LYS A 25 12.11 5.75 0.78
C LYS A 25 12.52 6.49 -0.50
N GLN A 26 11.55 6.97 -1.29
CA GLN A 26 11.76 7.63 -2.58
C GLN A 26 12.43 6.74 -3.64
N ASN A 27 12.34 5.42 -3.51
CA ASN A 27 12.83 4.51 -4.54
C ASN A 27 11.91 4.53 -5.76
N VAL A 28 12.37 5.12 -6.86
CA VAL A 28 11.64 5.18 -8.14
C VAL A 28 11.45 3.79 -8.74
N PHE A 29 12.33 2.84 -8.39
CA PHE A 29 12.31 1.46 -8.86
C PHE A 29 11.61 0.51 -7.89
N ALA A 30 10.79 1.02 -6.97
CA ALA A 30 10.12 0.22 -5.94
C ALA A 30 9.29 -0.95 -6.49
N ALA A 31 8.75 -0.83 -7.70
CA ALA A 31 7.96 -1.88 -8.36
C ALA A 31 8.76 -2.68 -9.39
N HIS A 32 10.08 -2.49 -9.47
CA HIS A 32 10.93 -3.17 -10.44
C HIS A 32 10.93 -4.68 -10.15
N GLY A 33 10.70 -5.50 -11.19
CA GLY A 33 10.49 -6.94 -11.06
C GLY A 33 9.03 -7.40 -10.86
N ARG A 34 8.11 -6.51 -10.45
CA ARG A 34 6.67 -6.81 -10.31
C ARG A 34 5.77 -5.78 -10.99
N MET A 35 6.29 -5.04 -11.98
CA MET A 35 5.61 -3.87 -12.54
C MET A 35 4.22 -4.20 -13.12
N LYS A 36 4.08 -5.36 -13.78
CA LYS A 36 2.79 -5.82 -14.32
C LYS A 36 1.78 -6.11 -13.20
N GLU A 37 2.16 -6.91 -12.20
CA GLU A 37 1.32 -7.23 -11.03
C GLU A 37 0.94 -5.96 -10.27
N TRP A 38 1.90 -5.04 -10.13
CA TRP A 38 1.70 -3.75 -9.49
C TRP A 38 0.70 -2.89 -10.24
N ASP A 39 0.81 -2.79 -11.56
CA ASP A 39 -0.13 -2.01 -12.38
C ASP A 39 -1.55 -2.58 -12.33
N GLU A 40 -1.70 -3.89 -12.43
CA GLU A 40 -2.98 -4.58 -12.29
C GLU A 40 -3.58 -4.37 -10.89
N TRP A 41 -2.77 -4.50 -9.84
CA TRP A 41 -3.22 -4.29 -8.46
C TRP A 41 -3.63 -2.84 -8.20
N LYS A 42 -2.87 -1.85 -8.69
CA LYS A 42 -3.23 -0.44 -8.60
C LYS A 42 -4.57 -0.15 -9.28
N ARG A 43 -4.82 -0.74 -10.45
CA ARG A 43 -6.11 -0.57 -11.16
C ARG A 43 -7.26 -1.19 -10.38
N LYS A 44 -7.09 -2.43 -9.89
CA LYS A 44 -8.13 -3.16 -9.15
C LYS A 44 -8.42 -2.59 -7.77
N TYR A 45 -7.40 -2.06 -7.09
CA TYR A 45 -7.47 -1.65 -5.68
C TYR A 45 -7.07 -0.17 -5.48
N SER A 46 -7.38 0.70 -6.44
CA SER A 46 -7.05 2.13 -6.43
C SER A 46 -7.44 2.86 -5.13
N ARG A 47 -8.63 2.55 -4.58
CA ARG A 47 -9.08 3.10 -3.29
C ARG A 47 -8.23 2.61 -2.12
N LYS A 48 -7.88 1.32 -2.07
CA LYS A 48 -6.98 0.79 -1.04
C LYS A 48 -5.61 1.45 -1.15
N LEU A 49 -5.05 1.59 -2.35
CA LEU A 49 -3.77 2.27 -2.55
C LEU A 49 -3.78 3.71 -2.00
N LYS A 50 -4.83 4.48 -2.30
CA LYS A 50 -4.99 5.84 -1.79
C LYS A 50 -4.92 5.88 -0.27
N TYR A 51 -5.72 5.05 0.41
CA TYR A 51 -5.73 5.02 1.88
C TYR A 51 -4.46 4.42 2.47
N ALA A 52 -3.83 3.45 1.81
CA ALA A 52 -2.53 2.92 2.22
C ALA A 52 -1.46 4.03 2.28
N ARG A 53 -1.43 4.91 1.27
CA ARG A 53 -0.48 6.02 1.22
C ARG A 53 -0.74 7.10 2.28
N ILE A 54 -2.01 7.40 2.56
CA ILE A 54 -2.40 8.47 3.49
C ILE A 54 -2.34 7.99 4.95
N ASN A 55 -2.94 6.83 5.25
CA ASN A 55 -3.19 6.35 6.60
C ASN A 55 -2.23 5.22 7.03
N GLY A 56 -1.42 4.70 6.10
CA GLY A 56 -0.69 3.45 6.28
C GLY A 56 -1.54 2.23 5.93
N TRP A 57 -0.94 1.04 6.03
CA TRP A 57 -1.56 -0.23 5.66
C TRP A 57 -1.29 -1.30 6.72
N ILE A 58 -1.99 -2.41 6.61
CA ILE A 58 -1.77 -3.63 7.38
C ILE A 58 -1.31 -4.71 6.41
N VAL A 59 -0.26 -5.43 6.75
CA VAL A 59 0.21 -6.57 5.94
C VAL A 59 -0.69 -7.77 6.21
N GLU A 60 -1.21 -8.37 5.14
CA GLU A 60 -1.94 -9.63 5.22
C GLU A 60 -1.05 -10.70 5.88
N LYS A 61 -1.45 -11.16 7.07
CA LYS A 61 -0.82 -12.32 7.72
C LYS A 61 -1.37 -13.57 7.05
N GLY A 62 -0.66 -14.05 6.03
CA GLY A 62 -0.78 -15.43 5.55
C GLY A 62 -0.14 -16.39 6.55
#